data_AF-A0A2V6V475-F1
#
_entry.id   AF-A0A2V6V475-F1
#
_cell.length_a   1.000
_cell.length_b   1.000
_cell.length_c   1.000
_cell.angle_alpha   90.00
_cell.angle_beta   90.00
_cell.angle_gamma   90.00
#
_symmetry.space_group_name_H-M   'P 1'
#
loop_
_entity.id
_entity.type
_entity.pdbx_description
1 polymer ?
#
loop_
_entity_poly.entity_id
_entity_poly.type
_entity_poly.pdbx_seq_one_letter_code
_entity_poly.pdbx_strand_id
1 'polypeptide(L)'
;MNVDHLRDLTARGHEIGCHTASHKRLPTETQRIIEEEILLSRRYLERLVGSVETFSYPYGEYDQRIVAVVKRAGFLGARSVHGLNDEGVDPFLLKCKAVTLRTTIREVRKWIEAARHRQAWLVLMFHQIDHEGRAPSCTPEMLGAIARYLVDSRIPVVTVRDGLKRLRVK
;
A
#
# COMPACT_ATOMS: atom_id res chain seq x y z
N MET A 1 15.79 5.03 -0.55
CA MET A 1 15.58 4.34 -1.84
C MET A 1 16.03 5.27 -2.95
N ASN A 2 16.69 4.77 -3.99
CA ASN A 2 17.12 5.57 -5.15
C ASN A 2 16.47 5.03 -6.44
N VAL A 3 16.78 5.66 -7.59
CA VAL A 3 16.20 5.29 -8.89
C VAL A 3 16.56 3.86 -9.30
N ASP A 4 17.78 3.41 -9.02
CA ASP A 4 18.21 2.06 -9.38
C ASP A 4 17.45 0.99 -8.59
N HIS A 5 17.17 1.24 -7.31
CA HIS A 5 16.32 0.36 -6.51
C HIS A 5 14.89 0.29 -7.05
N LEU A 6 14.33 1.39 -7.55
CA LEU A 6 12.98 1.39 -8.15
C LEU A 6 12.92 0.55 -9.44
N ARG A 7 13.94 0.69 -10.29
CA ARG A 7 14.06 -0.07 -11.54
C ARG A 7 14.24 -1.55 -11.27
N ASP A 8 15.11 -1.90 -10.33
CA ASP A 8 15.34 -3.28 -9.93
C ASP A 8 14.06 -3.94 -9.35
N LEU A 9 13.34 -3.26 -8.45
CA LEU A 9 12.06 -3.75 -7.94
C LEU A 9 11.04 -3.98 -9.06
N THR A 10 10.95 -3.04 -10.00
CA THR A 10 10.04 -3.16 -11.15
C THR A 10 10.43 -4.34 -12.04
N ALA A 11 11.72 -4.53 -12.33
CA ALA A 11 12.22 -5.65 -13.13
C ALA A 11 11.95 -7.01 -12.47
N ARG A 12 11.91 -7.05 -11.13
CA ARG A 12 11.52 -8.23 -10.33
C ARG A 12 9.99 -8.42 -10.21
N GLY A 13 9.20 -7.60 -10.88
CA GLY A 13 7.74 -7.70 -10.93
C GLY A 13 7.01 -7.06 -9.75
N HIS A 14 7.70 -6.27 -8.91
CA HIS A 14 7.03 -5.50 -7.88
C HIS A 14 6.22 -4.35 -8.49
N GLU A 15 5.06 -4.08 -7.89
CA GLU A 15 4.29 -2.88 -8.19
C GLU A 15 4.91 -1.66 -7.49
N ILE A 16 5.01 -0.55 -8.24
CA ILE A 16 5.35 0.76 -7.69
C ILE A 16 4.09 1.64 -7.70
N GLY A 17 3.72 2.16 -6.53
CA GLY A 17 2.57 3.07 -6.33
C GLY A 17 3.02 4.47 -5.90
N CYS A 18 2.10 5.44 -6.01
CA CYS A 18 2.33 6.82 -5.58
C CYS A 18 2.10 7.03 -4.08
N HIS A 19 2.87 7.94 -3.47
CA HIS A 19 2.73 8.33 -2.07
C HIS A 19 3.01 9.83 -1.85
N THR A 20 2.45 10.66 -2.73
CA THR A 20 2.78 12.09 -2.94
C THR A 20 4.25 12.33 -3.31
N ALA A 21 4.61 13.58 -3.60
CA ALA A 21 5.95 13.93 -4.08
C ALA A 21 6.90 14.16 -2.90
N SER A 22 6.37 14.73 -1.81
CA SER A 22 7.16 15.14 -0.63
C SER A 22 6.62 14.62 0.70
N HIS A 23 5.66 13.69 0.68
CA HIS A 23 4.99 13.15 1.89
C HIS A 23 4.23 14.22 2.70
N LYS A 24 3.72 15.27 2.02
CA LYS A 24 2.87 16.29 2.65
C LYS A 24 1.59 15.69 3.27
N ARG A 25 1.19 16.27 4.41
CA ARG A 25 -0.10 15.98 5.06
C ARG A 25 -1.23 16.69 4.32
N LEU A 26 -1.78 16.03 3.30
CA LEU A 26 -2.70 16.65 2.32
C LEU A 26 -3.95 17.35 2.89
N PRO A 27 -4.61 16.89 3.97
CA PRO A 27 -5.82 17.55 4.46
C PRO A 27 -5.61 19.01 4.87
N THR A 28 -4.40 19.37 5.30
CA THR A 28 -4.06 20.74 5.72
C THR A 28 -3.68 21.65 4.55
N GLU A 29 -3.69 21.13 3.33
CA GLU A 29 -3.18 21.81 2.15
C GLU A 29 -4.31 22.37 1.25
N THR A 30 -3.94 23.36 0.43
CA THR A 30 -4.86 23.94 -0.56
C THR A 30 -5.11 22.97 -1.72
N GLN A 31 -6.22 23.16 -2.44
CA GLN A 31 -6.56 22.33 -3.61
C GLN A 31 -5.42 22.25 -4.63
N ARG A 32 -4.76 23.37 -4.91
CA ARG A 32 -3.62 23.44 -5.83
C ARG A 32 -2.45 22.56 -5.38
N ILE A 33 -2.09 22.63 -4.09
CA ILE A 33 -0.97 21.83 -3.53
C ILE A 33 -1.32 20.34 -3.54
N ILE A 34 -2.57 19.97 -3.24
CA ILE A 34 -3.03 18.57 -3.31
C ILE A 34 -2.85 18.02 -4.73
N GLU A 35 -3.28 18.77 -5.75
CA GLU A 35 -3.13 18.37 -7.15
C GLU A 35 -1.67 18.28 -7.58
N GLU A 36 -0.85 19.26 -7.22
CA GLU A 36 0.58 19.27 -7.52
C GLU A 36 1.30 18.06 -6.90
N GLU A 37 1.11 17.80 -5.62
CA GLU A 37 1.74 16.68 -4.91
C GLU A 37 1.40 15.33 -5.52
N ILE A 38 0.13 15.13 -5.89
CA ILE A 38 -0.34 13.86 -6.47
C ILE A 38 0.17 13.69 -7.90
N LEU A 39 0.02 14.73 -8.74
CA LEU A 39 0.37 14.65 -10.17
C LEU A 39 1.89 14.68 -10.41
N LEU A 40 2.66 15.40 -9.59
CA LEU A 40 4.12 15.38 -9.70
C LEU A 40 4.69 14.01 -9.34
N SER A 41 4.21 13.40 -8.26
CA SER A 41 4.61 12.04 -7.86
C SER A 41 4.37 11.04 -8.98
N ARG A 42 3.15 11.05 -9.55
CA ARG A 42 2.76 10.16 -10.64
C ARG A 42 3.63 10.36 -11.88
N ARG A 43 3.72 11.59 -12.39
CA ARG A 43 4.52 11.89 -13.60
C ARG A 43 6.00 11.56 -13.41
N TYR A 44 6.55 11.77 -12.22
CA TYR A 44 7.94 11.44 -11.93
C TYR A 44 8.17 9.94 -11.97
N LEU A 45 7.35 9.16 -11.25
CA LEU A 45 7.47 7.71 -11.23
C LEU A 45 7.17 7.10 -12.61
N GLU A 46 6.19 7.63 -13.36
CA GLU A 46 5.84 7.10 -14.67
C GLU A 46 7.00 7.17 -15.68
N ARG A 47 7.80 8.24 -15.61
CA ARG A 47 9.02 8.36 -16.42
C ARG A 47 10.12 7.36 -16.05
N LEU A 48 10.09 6.80 -14.84
CA LEU A 48 11.12 5.91 -14.34
C LEU A 48 10.76 4.43 -14.49
N VAL A 49 9.50 4.07 -14.24
CA VAL A 49 9.06 2.67 -14.10
C VAL A 49 7.85 2.30 -14.96
N GLY A 50 7.35 3.22 -15.80
CA GLY A 50 6.14 2.99 -16.60
C GLY A 50 4.86 3.21 -15.80
N SER A 51 3.80 2.44 -16.05
CA SER A 51 2.48 2.76 -15.48
C SER A 51 2.45 2.72 -13.95
N VAL A 52 1.88 3.75 -13.32
CA VAL A 52 1.69 3.86 -11.87
C VAL A 52 0.20 4.01 -11.57
N GLU A 53 -0.38 2.94 -11.02
CA GLU A 53 -1.84 2.75 -11.02
C GLU A 53 -2.48 2.82 -9.64
N THR A 54 -1.68 2.86 -8.56
CA THR A 54 -2.18 2.87 -7.18
C THR A 54 -1.59 4.01 -6.37
N PHE A 55 -2.31 4.39 -5.31
CA PHE A 55 -1.95 5.49 -4.43
C PHE A 55 -2.01 5.09 -2.95
N SER A 56 -1.14 5.65 -2.12
CA SER A 56 -1.22 5.54 -0.66
C SER A 56 -1.32 6.96 -0.08
N TYR A 57 -2.30 7.20 0.80
CA TYR A 57 -2.42 8.51 1.46
C TYR A 57 -1.33 8.67 2.52
N PRO A 58 -0.52 9.75 2.51
CA PRO A 58 0.39 10.07 3.62
C PRO A 58 -0.36 10.07 4.94
N TYR A 59 0.23 9.43 5.96
CA TYR A 59 -0.38 9.25 7.29
C TYR A 59 -1.72 8.48 7.29
N GLY A 60 -2.14 7.97 6.13
CA GLY A 60 -3.46 7.41 5.88
C GLY A 60 -4.60 8.43 5.91
N GLU A 61 -4.31 9.72 5.86
CA GLU A 61 -5.32 10.76 5.96
C GLU A 61 -5.83 11.22 4.60
N TYR A 62 -7.15 11.40 4.49
CA TYR A 62 -7.80 11.86 3.28
C TYR A 62 -9.09 12.62 3.60
N ASP A 63 -9.54 13.44 2.65
CA ASP A 63 -10.86 14.04 2.62
C ASP A 63 -11.45 13.87 1.21
N GLN A 64 -12.67 14.37 0.99
CA GLN A 64 -13.34 14.23 -0.30
C GLN A 64 -12.60 14.94 -1.44
N ARG A 65 -11.90 16.05 -1.18
CA ARG A 65 -11.12 16.78 -2.19
C ARG A 65 -9.97 15.92 -2.68
N ILE A 66 -9.25 15.31 -1.74
CA ILE A 66 -8.10 14.45 -2.01
C ILE A 66 -8.55 13.21 -2.80
N VAL A 67 -9.60 12.52 -2.34
CA VAL A 67 -10.15 11.35 -3.04
C VAL A 67 -10.58 11.71 -4.47
N ALA A 68 -11.20 12.87 -4.67
CA ALA A 68 -11.60 13.33 -5.99
C ALA A 68 -10.39 13.59 -6.91
N VAL A 69 -9.30 14.16 -6.39
CA VAL A 69 -8.06 14.34 -7.16
C VAL A 69 -7.44 12.99 -7.53
N VAL A 70 -7.36 12.04 -6.60
CA VAL A 70 -6.83 10.69 -6.87
C VAL A 70 -7.67 9.98 -7.93
N LYS A 71 -9.00 10.08 -7.88
CA LYS A 71 -9.91 9.53 -8.92
C LYS A 71 -9.68 10.21 -10.27
N ARG A 72 -9.66 11.55 -10.33
CA ARG A 72 -9.44 12.32 -11.57
C ARG A 72 -8.06 12.08 -12.17
N ALA A 73 -7.04 11.86 -11.32
CA ALA A 73 -5.70 11.53 -11.75
C ALA A 73 -5.62 10.16 -12.42
N GLY A 74 -6.66 9.32 -12.37
CA GLY A 74 -6.74 8.04 -13.08
C GLY A 74 -6.12 6.86 -12.33
N PHE A 75 -6.02 6.92 -11.00
CA PHE A 75 -5.61 5.75 -10.20
C PHE A 75 -6.73 4.71 -10.15
N LEU A 76 -6.37 3.44 -10.01
CA LEU A 76 -7.31 2.33 -9.87
C LEU A 76 -7.88 2.20 -8.46
N GLY A 77 -7.13 2.65 -7.47
CA GLY A 77 -7.49 2.60 -6.07
C GLY A 77 -6.43 3.26 -5.19
N ALA A 78 -6.77 3.41 -3.92
CA ALA A 78 -5.94 4.07 -2.95
C ALA A 78 -6.13 3.49 -1.55
N ARG A 79 -5.08 3.61 -0.73
CA ARG A 79 -5.03 2.99 0.59
C ARG A 79 -4.73 4.00 1.70
N SER A 80 -5.55 3.95 2.74
CA SER A 80 -5.37 4.53 4.07
C SER A 80 -4.72 3.51 5.02
N VAL A 81 -4.88 3.64 6.32
CA VAL A 81 -4.31 2.75 7.36
C VAL A 81 -5.41 2.10 8.20
N HIS A 82 -5.01 1.14 9.02
CA HIS A 82 -5.81 0.51 10.09
C HIS A 82 -7.08 -0.24 9.65
N GLY A 83 -6.93 -1.46 9.15
CA GLY A 83 -8.09 -2.34 8.96
C GLY A 83 -7.90 -3.52 8.01
N LEU A 84 -9.02 -4.18 7.76
CA LEU A 84 -9.25 -5.16 6.70
C LEU A 84 -10.18 -4.55 5.65
N ASN A 85 -10.25 -5.18 4.49
CA ASN A 85 -11.06 -4.74 3.37
C ASN A 85 -12.08 -5.83 3.03
N ASP A 86 -13.29 -5.72 3.57
CA ASP A 86 -14.37 -6.66 3.28
C ASP A 86 -14.90 -6.48 1.85
N GLU A 87 -15.83 -7.35 1.46
CA GLU A 87 -16.55 -7.21 0.19
C GLU A 87 -17.28 -5.85 0.13
N GLY A 88 -17.27 -5.23 -1.06
CA GLY A 88 -17.87 -3.91 -1.27
C GLY A 88 -17.05 -2.72 -0.74
N VAL A 89 -15.83 -2.94 -0.26
CA VAL A 89 -14.91 -1.84 0.12
C VAL A 89 -14.75 -0.84 -1.04
N ASP A 90 -14.75 0.47 -0.74
CA ASP A 90 -14.39 1.48 -1.74
C ASP A 90 -12.91 1.28 -2.13
N PRO A 91 -12.61 1.03 -3.42
CA PRO A 91 -11.24 0.88 -3.91
C PRO A 91 -10.30 2.04 -3.57
N PHE A 92 -10.83 3.23 -3.28
CA PHE A 92 -10.07 4.42 -2.92
C PHE A 92 -9.91 4.62 -1.41
N LEU A 93 -10.52 3.76 -0.59
CA LEU A 93 -10.50 3.83 0.88
C LEU A 93 -10.01 2.52 1.50
N LEU A 94 -9.14 1.79 0.78
CA LEU A 94 -8.56 0.55 1.28
C LEU A 94 -7.81 0.79 2.60
N LYS A 95 -7.75 -0.22 3.47
CA LYS A 95 -7.10 -0.19 4.78
C LYS A 95 -5.98 -1.22 4.84
N CYS A 96 -5.08 -1.06 5.82
CA CYS A 96 -3.99 -2.00 6.05
C CYS A 96 -3.74 -2.28 7.52
N LYS A 97 -2.87 -3.24 7.80
CA LYS A 97 -2.24 -3.40 9.10
C LYS A 97 -0.73 -3.22 8.99
N ALA A 98 -0.20 -2.30 9.79
CA ALA A 98 1.24 -2.05 9.89
C ALA A 98 1.91 -3.20 10.65
N VAL A 99 3.00 -3.71 10.10
CA VAL A 99 3.91 -4.62 10.80
C VAL A 99 5.07 -3.77 11.33
N THR A 100 5.27 -3.81 12.64
CA THR A 100 6.27 -3.01 13.36
C THR A 100 7.15 -3.92 14.22
N LEU A 101 8.19 -3.38 14.86
CA LEU A 101 9.02 -4.09 15.83
C LEU A 101 8.23 -4.63 17.03
N ARG A 102 7.04 -4.06 17.31
CA ARG A 102 6.15 -4.53 18.38
C ARG A 102 5.17 -5.60 17.92
N THR A 103 5.05 -5.83 16.60
CA THR A 103 4.12 -6.79 16.03
C THR A 103 4.73 -8.18 16.11
N THR A 104 3.98 -9.14 16.66
CA THR A 104 4.39 -10.54 16.73
C THR A 104 3.87 -11.34 15.53
N ILE A 105 4.56 -12.41 15.16
CA ILE A 105 4.07 -13.32 14.11
C ILE A 105 2.71 -13.94 14.47
N ARG A 106 2.44 -14.14 15.77
CA ARG A 106 1.13 -14.62 16.25
C ARG A 106 0.01 -13.65 15.92
N GLU A 107 0.24 -12.34 16.05
CA GLU A 107 -0.74 -11.32 15.67
C GLU A 107 -0.95 -11.28 14.16
N VAL A 108 0.12 -11.33 13.36
CA VAL A 108 -0.01 -11.35 11.90
C VAL A 108 -0.81 -12.57 11.44
N ARG A 109 -0.55 -13.76 12.00
CA ARG A 109 -1.34 -14.97 11.72
C ARG A 109 -2.81 -14.78 12.08
N LYS A 110 -3.13 -14.19 13.23
CA LYS A 110 -4.52 -13.86 13.60
C LYS A 110 -5.18 -12.94 12.57
N TRP A 111 -4.47 -11.95 12.03
CA TRP A 111 -5.02 -11.06 11.00
C TRP A 111 -5.28 -11.78 9.68
N ILE A 112 -4.35 -12.66 9.27
CA ILE A 112 -4.49 -13.48 8.07
C ILE A 112 -5.71 -14.41 8.20
N GLU A 113 -5.84 -15.12 9.32
CA GLU A 113 -6.98 -16.01 9.56
C GLU A 113 -8.31 -15.26 9.64
N ALA A 114 -8.34 -14.09 10.27
CA ALA A 114 -9.53 -13.25 10.31
C ALA A 114 -9.95 -12.80 8.90
N ALA A 115 -8.99 -12.41 8.06
CA ALA A 115 -9.27 -12.03 6.67
C ALA A 115 -9.79 -13.22 5.86
N ARG A 116 -9.18 -14.40 6.03
CA ARG A 116 -9.61 -15.64 5.38
C ARG A 116 -11.05 -16.02 5.75
N HIS A 117 -11.37 -16.00 7.04
CA HIS A 117 -12.73 -16.31 7.53
C HIS A 117 -13.78 -15.31 7.01
N ARG A 118 -13.42 -14.03 6.92
CA ARG A 118 -14.31 -12.97 6.44
C ARG A 118 -14.37 -12.86 4.91
N GLN A 119 -13.59 -13.66 4.19
CA GLN A 119 -13.34 -13.48 2.75
C GLN A 119 -12.91 -12.05 2.40
N ALA A 120 -12.19 -11.41 3.33
CA ALA A 120 -11.72 -10.04 3.22
C ALA A 120 -10.30 -9.99 2.67
N TRP A 121 -9.93 -8.86 2.08
CA TRP A 121 -8.57 -8.58 1.65
C TRP A 121 -7.76 -7.91 2.77
N LEU A 122 -6.70 -8.59 3.21
CA LEU A 122 -5.69 -8.05 4.11
C LEU A 122 -4.53 -7.44 3.33
N VAL A 123 -4.26 -6.16 3.57
CA VAL A 123 -3.02 -5.50 3.14
C VAL A 123 -2.10 -5.37 4.35
N LEU A 124 -0.92 -6.00 4.29
CA LEU A 124 0.14 -5.78 5.26
C LEU A 124 1.03 -4.63 4.79
N MET A 125 1.45 -3.79 5.72
CA MET A 125 2.28 -2.64 5.43
C MET A 125 3.58 -2.70 6.21
N PHE A 126 4.67 -2.47 5.48
CA PHE A 126 6.02 -2.41 5.99
C PHE A 126 6.60 -1.05 5.58
N HIS A 127 7.28 -0.36 6.49
CA HIS A 127 7.95 0.91 6.20
C HIS A 127 9.44 0.67 5.90
N GLN A 128 10.15 0.09 6.86
CA GLN A 128 11.54 -0.33 6.75
C GLN A 128 11.68 -1.79 7.18
N ILE A 129 12.58 -2.51 6.51
CA ILE A 129 12.87 -3.92 6.77
C ILE A 129 14.37 -4.05 6.92
N ASP A 130 14.84 -3.99 8.15
CA ASP A 130 16.25 -3.93 8.50
C ASP A 130 16.48 -4.36 9.96
N HIS A 131 17.73 -4.24 10.41
CA HIS A 131 18.13 -4.48 11.80
C HIS A 131 18.49 -3.18 12.54
N GLU A 132 18.25 -2.00 11.94
CA GLU A 132 18.59 -0.72 12.57
C GLU A 132 17.62 -0.35 13.70
N GLY A 133 16.41 -0.93 13.69
CA GLY A 133 15.44 -0.76 14.77
C GLY A 133 14.78 0.63 14.83
N ARG A 134 14.91 1.45 13.77
CA ARG A 134 14.22 2.74 13.68
C ARG A 134 12.73 2.54 13.40
N ALA A 135 11.88 2.88 14.36
CA ALA A 135 10.44 2.77 14.18
C ALA A 135 9.90 3.84 13.20
N PRO A 136 8.95 3.51 12.32
CA PRO A 136 8.37 2.17 12.13
C PRO A 136 9.24 1.28 11.24
N SER A 137 9.66 0.12 11.76
CA SER A 137 10.37 -0.92 11.00
C SER A 137 9.95 -2.32 11.45
N CYS A 138 10.36 -3.35 10.72
CA CYS A 138 10.36 -4.74 11.16
C CYS A 138 11.65 -5.42 10.70
N THR A 139 11.91 -6.64 11.14
CA THR A 139 13.13 -7.36 10.73
C THR A 139 12.91 -8.19 9.46
N PRO A 140 13.97 -8.50 8.70
CA PRO A 140 13.91 -9.47 7.60
C PRO A 140 13.34 -10.84 8.02
N GLU A 141 13.61 -11.31 9.25
CA GLU A 141 13.07 -12.57 9.77
C GLU A 141 11.56 -12.52 9.94
N MET A 142 11.02 -11.37 10.36
CA MET A 142 9.57 -11.18 10.45
C MET A 142 8.93 -11.29 9.06
N LEU A 143 9.47 -10.59 8.06
CA LEU A 143 8.97 -10.71 6.68
C LEU A 143 9.08 -12.17 6.19
N GLY A 144 10.22 -12.83 6.40
CA GLY A 144 10.43 -14.21 6.00
C GLY A 144 9.52 -15.20 6.73
N ALA A 145 9.17 -14.97 7.99
CA ALA A 145 8.21 -15.78 8.73
C ALA A 145 6.77 -15.62 8.20
N ILE A 146 6.38 -14.40 7.82
CA ILE A 146 5.08 -14.12 7.21
C ILE A 146 4.99 -14.79 5.83
N ALA A 147 6.02 -14.63 4.99
CA ALA A 147 6.07 -15.21 3.65
C ALA A 147 5.96 -16.74 3.69
N ARG A 148 6.74 -17.41 4.55
CA ARG A 148 6.65 -18.87 4.76
C ARG A 148 5.25 -19.30 5.15
N TYR A 149 4.65 -18.62 6.14
CA TYR A 149 3.29 -18.93 6.58
C TYR A 149 2.25 -18.83 5.45
N LEU A 150 2.35 -17.79 4.61
CA LEU A 150 1.44 -17.60 3.47
C LEU A 150 1.59 -18.70 2.41
N VAL A 151 2.83 -19.12 2.12
CA VAL A 151 3.13 -20.23 1.21
C VAL A 151 2.58 -21.55 1.76
N ASP A 152 2.91 -21.88 3.01
CA ASP A 152 2.49 -23.13 3.66
C ASP A 152 0.95 -23.23 3.75
N SER A 153 0.29 -22.09 4.01
CA SER A 153 -1.17 -21.98 4.11
C SER A 153 -1.87 -21.87 2.74
N ARG A 154 -1.11 -21.84 1.64
CA ARG A 154 -1.60 -21.65 0.27
C ARG A 154 -2.51 -20.42 0.11
N ILE A 155 -2.20 -19.34 0.82
CA ILE A 155 -2.97 -18.09 0.75
C ILE A 155 -2.42 -17.28 -0.42
N PRO A 156 -3.27 -16.90 -1.39
CA PRO A 156 -2.80 -16.15 -2.56
C PRO A 156 -2.34 -14.75 -2.14
N VAL A 157 -1.15 -14.37 -2.60
CA VAL A 157 -0.57 -13.04 -2.45
C VAL A 157 -0.57 -12.36 -3.82
N VAL A 158 -0.99 -11.10 -3.85
CA VAL A 158 -1.05 -10.30 -5.08
C VAL A 158 -0.55 -8.89 -4.82
N THR A 159 -0.20 -8.21 -5.91
CA THR A 159 0.00 -6.76 -5.91
C THR A 159 -1.32 -6.04 -5.57
N VAL A 160 -1.23 -4.78 -5.14
CA VAL A 160 -2.43 -3.97 -4.84
C VAL A 160 -3.25 -3.75 -6.11
N ARG A 161 -2.58 -3.48 -7.23
CA ARG A 161 -3.20 -3.40 -8.55
C ARG A 161 -3.99 -4.66 -8.90
N ASP A 162 -3.40 -5.84 -8.74
CA ASP A 162 -4.08 -7.08 -9.14
C ASP A 162 -5.21 -7.42 -8.17
N GLY A 163 -5.06 -7.11 -6.88
CA GLY A 163 -6.15 -7.15 -5.90
C GLY A 163 -7.33 -6.26 -6.31
N LEU A 164 -7.05 -5.01 -6.71
CA LEU A 164 -8.06 -4.06 -7.22
C LEU A 164 -8.75 -4.57 -8.48
N LYS A 165 -8.02 -5.20 -9.41
CA LYS A 165 -8.62 -5.81 -10.61
C LYS A 165 -9.57 -6.94 -10.24
N ARG A 166 -9.23 -7.77 -9.24
CA ARG A 166 -10.12 -8.83 -8.74
C ARG A 166 -11.40 -8.29 -8.08
N LEU A 167 -11.35 -7.11 -7.45
CA LEU A 167 -12.55 -6.46 -6.90
C LEU A 167 -13.52 -5.97 -7.97
N ARG A 168 -13.04 -5.67 -9.19
CA ARG A 168 -13.85 -5.10 -10.29
C ARG A 168 -14.48 -6.15 -11.22
N VAL A 169 -14.03 -7.41 -11.16
CA VAL A 169 -14.47 -8.51 -12.05
C VAL A 169 -15.52 -9.38 -11.33
N LYS A 170 -16.43 -8.76 -10.57
CA LYS A 170 -17.58 -9.46 -9.98
C LYS A 170 -18.88 -8.88 -10.52
#